data_AF-A0A6B2JM27-F1
#
_entry.id   AF-A0A6B2JM27-F1
#
_cell.length_a   1.000
_cell.length_b   1.000
_cell.length_c   1.000
_cell.angle_alpha   90.00
_cell.angle_beta   90.00
_cell.angle_gamma   90.00
#
_symmetry.space_group_name_H-M   'P 1'
#
loop_
_entity.id
_entity.type
_entity.pdbx_description
1 polymer ?
#
loop_
_entity_poly.entity_id
_entity_poly.type
_entity_poly.pdbx_seq_one_letter_code
_entity_poly.pdbx_strand_id
1 'polypeptide(L)'
;MLAAAAVPVALWHRHEMQRRYWRGTGVDARRGRRPGEGSTPPRCAIVAELVERVRLPDYGDFSEGPVPVELFVANIVRGGIRKHLGRNGPPDIEALGDPAIVSLWLVLQGVTAPADEAEAALAQLREPAPIRQLRRTAEEIASARARYVHERHAYDLALQHWEEAGHVNPGSHGLLGFVLDQAEADPALWHAIATEIDLDDGDQLKTVLWAISQPECNPGTLAAFLSAIVSSRKLPELVKKDRASPGMALSKRICLALKRWDAGWPGAPWAAPSQRHAAATATSWAAAVRATEAEVGPLDWPEPKGLFRAWRNPVDVEGRHHWDPELGLMHPRPRETDFVTYKDDA
;
A
#
# COMPACT_ATOMS: atom_id res chain seq x y z
N MET A 1 -30.98 19.36 -5.46
CA MET A 1 -30.80 20.50 -4.54
C MET A 1 -29.55 20.23 -3.72
N LEU A 2 -28.54 21.05 -3.95
CA LEU A 2 -27.17 20.92 -3.45
C LEU A 2 -27.13 21.18 -1.94
N ALA A 3 -26.86 20.14 -1.15
CA ALA A 3 -26.62 20.29 0.28
C ALA A 3 -25.12 20.52 0.52
N ALA A 4 -24.86 21.73 1.01
CA ALA A 4 -23.65 22.28 1.62
C ALA A 4 -22.55 21.31 2.05
N ALA A 5 -21.38 21.55 1.45
CA ALA A 5 -20.02 21.22 1.86
C ALA A 5 -19.84 20.96 3.36
N ALA A 6 -19.60 19.71 3.71
CA ALA A 6 -18.91 19.34 4.94
C ALA A 6 -17.45 19.78 4.81
N VAL A 7 -17.11 20.90 5.47
CA VAL A 7 -15.74 21.37 5.63
C VAL A 7 -14.98 20.35 6.50
N PRO A 8 -13.95 19.65 5.98
CA PRO A 8 -13.29 18.59 6.73
C PRO A 8 -12.53 19.13 7.93
N VAL A 9 -12.38 18.32 8.97
CA VAL A 9 -11.53 18.49 10.17
C VAL A 9 -10.09 18.95 9.82
N ALA A 10 -9.65 18.74 8.57
CA ALA A 10 -8.43 19.31 7.98
C ALA A 10 -8.36 20.85 8.06
N LEU A 11 -9.49 21.56 8.08
CA LEU A 11 -9.56 23.02 8.18
C LEU A 11 -9.41 23.54 9.63
N TRP A 12 -9.80 22.75 10.65
CA TRP A 12 -9.65 23.12 12.06
C TRP A 12 -8.20 22.97 12.54
N HIS A 13 -7.49 21.92 12.09
CA HIS A 13 -6.04 21.80 12.31
C HIS A 13 -5.22 22.81 11.48
N ARG A 14 -5.79 23.38 10.41
CA ARG A 14 -5.14 24.32 9.47
C ARG A 14 -4.70 25.63 10.13
N HIS A 15 -5.58 26.26 10.91
CA HIS A 15 -5.31 27.59 11.46
C HIS A 15 -4.47 27.55 12.75
N GLU A 16 -4.70 26.55 13.60
CA GLU A 16 -4.05 26.50 14.91
C GLU A 16 -2.62 25.97 14.80
N MET A 17 -2.41 24.96 13.95
CA MET A 17 -1.08 24.46 13.69
C MET A 17 -0.24 25.51 12.92
N GLN A 18 -0.75 26.17 11.87
CA GLN A 18 -0.06 27.27 11.16
C GLN A 18 0.32 28.46 12.06
N ARG A 19 -0.50 28.79 13.07
CA ARG A 19 -0.13 29.83 14.04
C ARG A 19 0.95 29.38 15.03
N ARG A 20 1.04 28.10 15.39
CA ARG A 20 2.11 27.56 16.24
C ARG A 20 3.42 27.35 15.46
N TYR A 21 3.34 26.84 14.22
CA TYR A 21 4.47 26.53 13.34
C TYR A 21 5.48 27.67 13.22
N TRP A 22 5.00 28.84 12.87
CA TRP A 22 5.87 29.96 12.52
C TRP A 22 6.18 30.90 13.70
N ARG A 23 5.79 30.55 14.93
CA ARG A 23 6.15 31.35 16.12
C ARG A 23 7.60 31.12 16.56
N GLY A 24 8.24 30.05 16.09
CA GLY A 24 9.61 29.66 16.45
C GLY A 24 10.57 29.37 15.28
N THR A 25 10.27 29.74 14.03
CA THR A 25 11.10 29.42 12.83
C THR A 25 12.37 30.28 12.66
N GLY A 26 12.80 30.98 13.71
CA GLY A 26 14.09 31.67 13.71
C GLY A 26 15.24 30.67 13.71
N VAL A 27 16.24 30.89 12.85
CA VAL A 27 17.51 30.15 12.88
C VAL A 27 18.26 30.52 14.16
N ASP A 28 18.67 29.52 14.96
CA ASP A 28 19.41 29.77 16.20
C ASP A 28 20.90 29.95 15.90
N ALA A 29 21.33 31.20 15.70
CA ALA A 29 22.70 31.56 15.34
C ALA A 29 23.77 31.09 16.36
N ARG A 30 23.37 30.63 17.56
CA ARG A 30 24.30 30.21 18.63
C ARG A 30 24.66 28.72 18.62
N ARG A 31 24.06 27.89 17.75
CA ARG A 31 24.45 26.48 17.56
C ARG A 31 25.28 26.26 16.29
N GLY A 32 26.00 27.27 15.84
CA GLY A 32 27.02 27.13 14.80
C GLY A 32 28.16 26.21 15.27
N ARG A 33 28.01 24.90 15.08
CA ARG A 33 29.18 24.05 14.81
C ARG A 33 29.86 24.63 13.57
N ARG A 34 31.19 24.68 13.63
CA ARG A 34 32.03 25.15 12.53
C ARG A 34 31.58 24.53 11.20
N PRO A 35 31.48 25.30 10.11
CA PRO A 35 31.10 24.79 8.81
C PRO A 35 32.22 23.87 8.30
N GLY A 36 31.90 22.59 8.22
CA GLY A 36 32.69 21.55 7.57
C GLY A 36 31.71 20.47 7.16
N GLU A 37 31.45 20.39 5.85
CA GLU A 37 30.63 19.42 5.11
C GLU A 37 29.10 19.54 5.28
N GLY A 38 28.47 20.26 4.32
CA GLY A 38 27.02 20.44 4.20
C GLY A 38 26.63 21.88 3.90
N SER A 39 27.14 22.47 2.80
CA SER A 39 26.87 23.88 2.48
C SER A 39 25.40 24.11 2.17
N THR A 40 24.74 25.02 2.87
CA THR A 40 23.47 25.61 2.42
C THR A 40 23.61 26.01 0.94
N PRO A 41 22.69 25.59 0.05
CA PRO A 41 22.78 25.91 -1.37
C PRO A 41 22.82 27.43 -1.59
N PRO A 42 23.38 27.91 -2.71
CA PRO A 42 23.34 29.33 -3.04
C PRO A 42 21.89 29.80 -3.12
N ARG A 43 21.63 31.05 -2.70
CA ARG A 43 20.29 31.66 -2.63
C ARG A 43 19.46 31.43 -3.90
N CYS A 44 20.07 31.54 -5.08
CA CYS A 44 19.38 31.34 -6.36
C CYS A 44 18.79 29.92 -6.51
N ALA A 45 19.48 28.89 -6.03
CA ALA A 45 19.00 27.51 -6.07
C ALA A 45 17.82 27.30 -5.11
N ILE A 46 17.92 27.86 -3.90
CA ILE A 46 16.83 27.82 -2.91
C ILE A 46 15.57 28.52 -3.44
N VAL A 47 15.74 29.72 -4.01
CA VAL A 47 14.63 30.49 -4.58
C VAL A 47 13.97 29.74 -5.74
N ALA A 48 14.76 29.13 -6.64
CA ALA A 48 14.23 28.34 -7.73
C ALA A 48 13.33 27.18 -7.23
N GLU A 49 13.82 26.43 -6.25
CA GLU A 49 13.06 25.32 -5.64
C GLU A 49 11.74 25.81 -5.00
N LEU A 50 11.80 26.91 -4.23
CA LEU A 50 10.60 27.51 -3.61
C LEU A 50 9.60 28.01 -4.67
N VAL A 51 10.08 28.60 -5.78
CA VAL A 51 9.24 29.07 -6.89
C VAL A 51 8.51 27.91 -7.55
N GLU A 52 9.19 26.79 -7.80
CA GLU A 52 8.57 25.60 -8.37
C GLU A 52 7.44 25.07 -7.48
N ARG A 53 7.65 25.00 -6.16
CA ARG A 53 6.60 24.59 -5.22
C ARG A 53 5.42 25.55 -5.21
N VAL A 54 5.67 26.86 -5.28
CA VAL A 54 4.61 27.87 -5.29
C VAL A 54 3.76 27.82 -6.56
N ARG A 55 4.34 27.45 -7.71
CA ARG A 55 3.64 27.38 -9.01
C ARG A 55 2.63 26.24 -9.15
N LEU A 56 2.65 25.25 -8.26
CA LEU A 56 1.67 24.18 -8.28
C LEU A 56 0.22 24.73 -8.15
N PRO A 57 -0.81 24.04 -8.61
CA PRO A 57 -2.20 24.47 -8.37
C PRO A 57 -2.54 24.56 -6.87
N ASP A 58 -3.64 25.24 -6.56
CA ASP A 58 -4.20 25.25 -5.20
C ASP A 58 -5.02 23.98 -4.96
N TYR A 59 -5.21 23.64 -3.68
CA TYR A 59 -5.97 22.46 -3.25
C TYR A 59 -7.38 22.34 -3.85
N GLY A 60 -7.99 23.46 -4.24
CA GLY A 60 -9.39 23.51 -4.69
C GLY A 60 -9.64 22.93 -6.07
N ASP A 61 -8.59 22.67 -6.86
CA ASP A 61 -8.71 22.23 -8.25
C ASP A 61 -8.74 20.69 -8.39
N PHE A 62 -8.70 19.93 -7.29
CA PHE A 62 -8.66 18.46 -7.31
C PHE A 62 -9.99 17.88 -6.84
N SER A 63 -10.70 17.24 -7.78
CA SER A 63 -11.95 16.53 -7.53
C SER A 63 -11.78 15.03 -7.29
N GLU A 64 -10.58 14.47 -7.51
CA GLU A 64 -10.37 13.01 -7.56
C GLU A 64 -9.28 12.52 -6.57
N GLY A 65 -9.74 11.78 -5.57
CA GLY A 65 -8.89 11.01 -4.63
C GLY A 65 -8.15 11.84 -3.56
N PRO A 66 -7.24 11.18 -2.81
CA PRO A 66 -6.38 11.85 -1.84
C PRO A 66 -5.50 12.90 -2.52
N VAL A 67 -5.23 14.00 -1.82
CA VAL A 67 -4.41 15.08 -2.36
C VAL A 67 -2.96 14.60 -2.57
N PRO A 68 -2.33 14.92 -3.72
CA PRO A 68 -0.89 14.75 -3.90
C PRO A 68 -0.06 15.45 -2.81
N VAL A 69 1.01 14.78 -2.36
CA VAL A 69 1.89 15.29 -1.31
C VAL A 69 2.59 16.59 -1.72
N GLU A 70 2.85 16.76 -3.01
CA GLU A 70 3.46 17.95 -3.59
C GLU A 70 2.61 19.20 -3.34
N LEU A 71 1.28 19.07 -3.38
CA LEU A 71 0.36 20.16 -3.09
C LEU A 71 0.32 20.49 -1.61
N PHE A 72 0.43 19.49 -0.75
CA PHE A 72 0.58 19.71 0.69
C PHE A 72 1.85 20.50 1.00
N VAL A 73 2.97 20.08 0.43
CA VAL A 73 4.25 20.78 0.54
C VAL A 73 4.17 22.20 -0.03
N ALA A 74 3.57 22.38 -1.21
CA ALA A 74 3.36 23.70 -1.82
C ALA A 74 2.62 24.66 -0.88
N ASN A 75 1.60 24.16 -0.19
CA ASN A 75 0.81 24.95 0.74
C ASN A 75 1.53 25.29 2.04
N ILE A 76 2.44 24.42 2.53
CA ILE A 76 3.36 24.75 3.62
C ILE A 76 4.22 25.96 3.21
N VAL A 77 4.81 25.90 2.01
CA VAL A 77 5.66 26.98 1.46
C VAL A 77 4.86 28.28 1.29
N ARG A 78 3.68 28.24 0.65
CA ARG A 78 2.81 29.42 0.49
C ARG A 78 2.40 30.02 1.84
N GLY A 79 2.03 29.18 2.81
CA GLY A 79 1.68 29.61 4.16
C GLY A 79 2.83 30.30 4.88
N GLY A 80 4.05 29.80 4.69
CA GLY A 80 5.27 30.42 5.21
C GLY A 80 5.59 31.76 4.59
N ILE A 81 5.51 31.87 3.26
CA ILE A 81 5.71 33.14 2.55
C ILE A 81 4.71 34.19 3.04
N ARG A 82 3.41 33.86 3.07
CA ARG A 82 2.36 34.79 3.54
C ARG A 82 2.60 35.26 4.97
N LYS A 83 3.05 34.35 5.84
CA LYS A 83 3.36 34.73 7.23
C LYS A 83 4.59 35.63 7.32
N HIS A 84 5.67 35.32 6.62
CA HIS A 84 6.87 36.17 6.64
C HIS A 84 6.59 37.58 6.07
N LEU A 85 5.69 37.68 5.09
CA LEU A 85 5.27 38.96 4.51
C LEU A 85 4.15 39.67 5.30
N GLY A 86 3.57 39.02 6.30
CA GLY A 86 2.47 39.57 7.10
C GLY A 86 1.20 39.91 6.31
N ARG A 87 1.00 39.32 5.12
CA ARG A 87 -0.11 39.64 4.20
C ARG A 87 -0.74 38.39 3.60
N ASN A 88 -2.05 38.43 3.39
CA ASN A 88 -2.82 37.35 2.75
C ASN A 88 -2.86 37.44 1.21
N GLY A 89 -1.94 38.20 0.61
CA GLY A 89 -1.83 38.34 -0.85
C GLY A 89 -1.17 37.14 -1.54
N PRO A 90 -0.96 37.23 -2.87
CA PRO A 90 -0.22 36.21 -3.60
C PRO A 90 1.20 36.04 -2.99
N PRO A 91 1.71 34.80 -2.93
CA PRO A 91 3.05 34.53 -2.43
C PRO A 91 4.09 35.23 -3.32
N ASP A 92 4.98 35.99 -2.70
CA ASP A 92 6.03 36.77 -3.36
C ASP A 92 7.37 36.43 -2.71
N ILE A 93 8.11 35.53 -3.35
CA ILE A 93 9.37 35.00 -2.81
C ILE A 93 10.46 36.08 -2.86
N GLU A 94 10.43 36.98 -3.84
CA GLU A 94 11.44 38.04 -4.00
C GLU A 94 11.33 39.11 -2.91
N ALA A 95 10.14 39.28 -2.33
CA ALA A 95 9.92 40.16 -1.18
C ALA A 95 10.47 39.60 0.16
N LEU A 96 11.00 38.37 0.17
CA LEU A 96 11.57 37.76 1.38
C LEU A 96 13.05 38.11 1.56
N GLY A 97 13.43 38.45 2.79
CA GLY A 97 14.84 38.56 3.17
C GLY A 97 15.51 37.19 3.30
N ASP A 98 16.84 37.15 3.17
CA ASP A 98 17.63 35.91 3.20
C ASP A 98 17.37 35.01 4.42
N PRO A 99 17.20 35.52 5.66
CA PRO A 99 16.86 34.66 6.79
C PRO A 99 15.52 33.94 6.63
N ALA A 100 14.52 34.58 6.00
CA ALA A 100 13.22 33.97 5.75
C ALA A 100 13.31 32.90 4.64
N ILE A 101 14.10 33.16 3.59
CA ILE A 101 14.38 32.20 2.51
C ILE A 101 15.06 30.94 3.08
N VAL A 102 16.09 31.10 3.91
CA VAL A 102 16.79 29.97 4.54
C VAL A 102 15.88 29.21 5.50
N SER A 103 15.09 29.90 6.33
CA SER A 103 14.11 29.25 7.21
C SER A 103 13.07 28.44 6.43
N LEU A 104 12.53 28.97 5.32
CA LEU A 104 11.58 28.25 4.46
C LEU A 104 12.22 27.03 3.83
N TRP A 105 13.46 27.14 3.38
CA TRP A 105 14.21 26.03 2.82
C TRP A 105 14.47 24.93 3.84
N LEU A 106 14.90 25.27 5.06
CA LEU A 106 15.08 24.28 6.14
C LEU A 106 13.77 23.57 6.50
N VAL A 107 12.64 24.29 6.47
CA VAL A 107 11.31 23.69 6.65
C VAL A 107 10.99 22.73 5.50
N LEU A 108 11.23 23.13 4.25
CA LEU A 108 11.02 22.28 3.08
C LEU A 108 11.86 21.00 3.18
N GLN A 109 13.16 21.12 3.44
CA GLN A 109 14.07 19.98 3.61
C GLN A 109 13.66 19.08 4.77
N GLY A 110 13.27 19.65 5.92
CA GLY A 110 12.79 18.87 7.06
C GLY A 110 11.53 18.04 6.75
N VAL A 111 10.71 18.48 5.79
CA VAL A 111 9.49 17.77 5.35
C VAL A 111 9.76 16.77 4.23
N THR A 112 10.60 17.12 3.24
CA THR A 112 10.68 16.35 1.98
C THR A 112 11.99 15.57 1.77
N ALA A 113 13.06 15.89 2.47
CA ALA A 113 14.36 15.25 2.26
C ALA A 113 14.41 13.81 2.80
N PRO A 114 15.40 12.98 2.41
CA PRO A 114 15.70 11.72 3.07
C PRO A 114 15.89 11.89 4.59
N ALA A 115 15.68 10.82 5.36
CA ALA A 115 15.62 10.89 6.83
C ALA A 115 16.84 11.57 7.47
N ASP A 116 18.04 11.26 6.98
CA ASP A 116 19.30 11.81 7.50
C ASP A 116 19.43 13.32 7.20
N GLU A 117 19.11 13.73 5.98
CA GLU A 117 19.14 15.13 5.54
C GLU A 117 18.05 15.97 6.22
N ALA A 118 16.87 15.39 6.41
CA ALA A 118 15.76 16.03 7.10
C ALA A 118 16.10 16.31 8.57
N GLU A 119 16.70 15.36 9.30
CA GLU A 119 17.13 15.59 10.67
C GLU A 119 18.27 16.62 10.77
N ALA A 120 19.18 16.66 9.79
CA ALA A 120 20.20 17.71 9.69
C ALA A 120 19.57 19.11 9.48
N ALA A 121 18.52 19.22 8.68
CA ALA A 121 17.76 20.46 8.50
C ALA A 121 17.00 20.85 9.78
N LEU A 122 16.33 19.89 10.42
CA LEU A 122 15.58 20.09 11.66
C LEU A 122 16.48 20.54 12.82
N ALA A 123 17.71 20.05 12.91
CA ALA A 123 18.67 20.43 13.95
C ALA A 123 19.05 21.92 13.92
N GLN A 124 18.88 22.59 12.78
CA GLN A 124 19.16 24.02 12.58
C GLN A 124 17.97 24.92 12.97
N LEU A 125 16.79 24.35 13.16
CA LEU A 125 15.59 25.07 13.57
C LEU A 125 15.52 25.19 15.10
N ARG A 126 15.06 26.35 15.57
CA ARG A 126 14.83 26.58 17.01
C ARG A 126 13.69 25.70 17.57
N GLU A 127 12.65 25.45 16.78
CA GLU A 127 11.52 24.60 17.14
C GLU A 127 11.26 23.53 16.05
N PRO A 128 11.88 22.33 16.15
CA PRO A 128 11.75 21.29 15.12
C PRO A 128 10.51 20.41 15.24
N ALA A 129 9.92 20.29 16.45
CA ALA A 129 8.79 19.39 16.69
C ALA A 129 7.57 19.63 15.77
N PRO A 130 7.19 20.88 15.47
CA PRO A 130 6.11 21.15 14.53
C PRO A 130 6.44 20.69 13.09
N ILE A 131 7.70 20.81 12.66
CA ILE A 131 8.12 20.37 11.32
C ILE A 131 8.19 18.84 11.22
N ARG A 132 8.59 18.14 12.31
CA ARG A 132 8.47 16.68 12.39
C ARG A 132 7.03 16.20 12.24
N GLN A 133 6.07 16.92 12.81
CA GLN A 133 4.65 16.61 12.62
C GLN A 133 4.22 16.78 11.16
N LEU A 134 4.66 17.86 10.50
CA LEU A 134 4.38 18.07 9.08
C LEU A 134 4.99 16.98 8.19
N ARG A 135 6.20 16.51 8.52
CA ARG A 135 6.83 15.39 7.84
C ARG A 135 5.98 14.12 7.94
N ARG A 136 5.56 13.74 9.15
CA ARG A 136 4.68 12.58 9.34
C ARG A 136 3.38 12.71 8.55
N THR A 137 2.77 13.89 8.55
CA THR A 137 1.56 14.14 7.75
C THR A 137 1.85 14.05 6.25
N ALA A 138 3.01 14.51 5.76
CA ALA A 138 3.40 14.33 4.36
C ALA A 138 3.58 12.84 4.00
N GLU A 139 4.21 12.06 4.88
CA GLU A 139 4.38 10.60 4.73
C GLU A 139 3.03 9.87 4.71
N GLU A 140 2.10 10.25 5.59
CA GLU A 140 0.72 9.73 5.62
C GLU A 140 -0.04 10.06 4.32
N ILE A 141 0.07 11.30 3.83
CA ILE A 141 -0.56 11.73 2.57
C ILE A 141 0.04 10.97 1.38
N ALA A 142 1.37 10.86 1.31
CA ALA A 142 2.06 10.12 0.25
C ALA A 142 1.65 8.64 0.25
N SER A 143 1.60 8.01 1.42
CA SER A 143 1.16 6.62 1.57
C SER A 143 -0.29 6.43 1.14
N ALA A 144 -1.19 7.35 1.55
CA ALA A 144 -2.58 7.31 1.15
C ALA A 144 -2.77 7.50 -0.37
N ARG A 145 -1.99 8.41 -0.99
CA ARG A 145 -2.04 8.62 -2.45
C ARG A 145 -1.51 7.42 -3.22
N ALA A 146 -0.39 6.83 -2.79
CA ALA A 146 0.18 5.65 -3.42
C ALA A 146 -0.82 4.48 -3.40
N ARG A 147 -1.47 4.26 -2.23
CA ARG A 147 -2.53 3.27 -2.09
C ARG A 147 -3.70 3.55 -3.04
N TYR A 148 -4.21 4.78 -3.08
CA TYR A 148 -5.30 5.16 -3.99
C TYR A 148 -4.95 4.92 -5.46
N VAL A 149 -3.74 5.28 -5.90
CA VAL A 149 -3.30 5.08 -7.29
C VAL A 149 -3.28 3.59 -7.63
N HIS A 150 -2.74 2.77 -6.73
CA HIS A 150 -2.70 1.32 -6.87
C HIS A 150 -4.13 0.72 -6.96
N GLU A 151 -5.00 1.08 -6.01
CA GLU A 151 -6.40 0.65 -5.97
C GLU A 151 -7.18 1.07 -7.22
N ARG A 152 -6.99 2.31 -7.67
CA ARG A 152 -7.63 2.86 -8.87
C ARG A 152 -7.18 2.14 -10.14
N HIS A 153 -5.87 1.90 -10.27
CA HIS A 153 -5.33 1.15 -11.41
C HIS A 153 -5.89 -0.28 -11.46
N ALA A 154 -6.01 -0.94 -10.30
CA ALA A 154 -6.63 -2.26 -10.21
C ALA A 154 -8.12 -2.24 -10.61
N TYR A 155 -8.85 -1.18 -10.26
CA TYR A 155 -10.23 -0.97 -10.72
C TYR A 155 -10.30 -0.80 -12.25
N ASP A 156 -9.47 0.07 -12.82
CA ASP A 156 -9.48 0.36 -14.26
C ASP A 156 -9.15 -0.91 -15.07
N LEU A 157 -8.20 -1.74 -14.61
CA LEU A 157 -7.90 -3.04 -15.21
C LEU A 157 -9.08 -4.02 -15.10
N ALA A 158 -9.68 -4.14 -13.91
CA ALA A 158 -10.83 -5.02 -13.73
C ALA A 158 -12.00 -4.59 -14.63
N LEU A 159 -12.26 -3.29 -14.74
CA LEU A 159 -13.27 -2.76 -15.63
C LEU A 159 -12.96 -3.07 -17.10
N GLN A 160 -11.72 -2.86 -17.55
CA GLN A 160 -11.28 -3.18 -18.91
C GLN A 160 -11.50 -4.66 -19.22
N HIS A 161 -11.05 -5.57 -18.34
CA HIS A 161 -11.25 -7.01 -18.53
C HIS A 161 -12.74 -7.40 -18.53
N TRP A 162 -13.57 -6.78 -17.69
CA TRP A 162 -15.01 -7.00 -17.71
C TRP A 162 -15.63 -6.54 -19.04
N GLU A 163 -15.22 -5.39 -19.59
CA GLU A 163 -15.68 -4.87 -20.88
C GLU A 163 -15.24 -5.77 -22.05
N GLU A 164 -13.99 -6.26 -22.02
CA GLU A 164 -13.44 -7.17 -23.03
C GLU A 164 -14.09 -8.57 -22.98
N ALA A 165 -14.34 -9.10 -21.79
CA ALA A 165 -15.03 -10.38 -21.58
C ALA A 165 -16.49 -10.33 -22.07
N GLY A 166 -17.11 -9.15 -22.13
CA GLY A 166 -18.45 -8.93 -22.71
C GLY A 166 -18.53 -9.13 -24.23
N HIS A 167 -17.40 -9.25 -24.93
CA HIS A 167 -17.35 -9.37 -26.40
C HIS A 167 -16.42 -10.48 -26.94
N VAL A 168 -15.59 -11.09 -26.09
CA VAL A 168 -14.67 -12.17 -26.49
C VAL A 168 -14.97 -13.42 -25.69
N ASN A 169 -15.14 -14.52 -26.42
CA ASN A 169 -15.37 -15.87 -25.93
C ASN A 169 -14.57 -16.17 -24.63
N PRO A 170 -15.19 -16.66 -23.53
CA PRO A 170 -14.58 -16.93 -22.22
C PRO A 170 -13.37 -17.90 -22.19
N GLY A 171 -12.81 -18.30 -23.33
CA GLY A 171 -11.82 -19.37 -23.44
C GLY A 171 -10.39 -18.96 -23.77
N SER A 172 -10.09 -17.67 -24.00
CA SER A 172 -8.78 -17.32 -24.59
C SER A 172 -7.67 -17.10 -23.56
N HIS A 173 -7.96 -16.55 -22.38
CA HIS A 173 -6.91 -16.15 -21.42
C HIS A 173 -7.04 -16.73 -20.00
N GLY A 174 -8.21 -17.23 -19.57
CA GLY A 174 -8.37 -17.81 -18.23
C GLY A 174 -8.09 -16.83 -17.08
N LEU A 175 -8.37 -17.24 -15.84
CA LEU A 175 -8.05 -16.49 -14.63
C LEU A 175 -6.54 -16.32 -14.46
N LEU A 176 -5.74 -17.35 -14.76
CA LEU A 176 -4.29 -17.24 -14.66
C LEU A 176 -3.75 -16.19 -15.64
N GLY A 177 -4.26 -16.15 -16.88
CA GLY A 177 -3.86 -15.12 -17.85
C GLY A 177 -4.23 -13.73 -17.37
N PHE A 178 -5.45 -13.53 -16.86
CA PHE A 178 -5.86 -12.26 -16.26
C PHE A 178 -4.88 -11.78 -15.18
N VAL A 179 -4.53 -12.67 -14.23
CA VAL A 179 -3.60 -12.32 -13.16
C VAL A 179 -2.18 -12.04 -13.68
N LEU A 180 -1.75 -12.73 -14.73
CA LEU A 180 -0.44 -12.51 -15.36
C LEU A 180 -0.37 -11.21 -16.18
N ASP A 181 -1.51 -10.73 -16.69
CA ASP A 181 -1.60 -9.49 -17.47
C ASP A 181 -1.61 -8.23 -16.58
N GLN A 182 -1.76 -8.39 -15.26
CA GLN A 182 -1.70 -7.27 -14.32
C GLN A 182 -0.27 -6.67 -14.26
N ALA A 183 -0.15 -5.36 -14.52
CA ALA A 183 1.13 -4.66 -14.45
C ALA A 183 1.69 -4.53 -13.02
N GLU A 184 0.80 -4.58 -12.02
CA GLU A 184 1.13 -4.51 -10.60
C GLU A 184 0.55 -5.72 -9.85
N ALA A 185 1.27 -6.16 -8.81
CA ALA A 185 0.81 -7.25 -7.97
C ALA A 185 -0.50 -6.89 -7.26
N ASP A 186 -1.41 -7.86 -7.18
CA ASP A 186 -2.74 -7.66 -6.59
C ASP A 186 -3.01 -8.67 -5.45
N PRO A 187 -2.39 -8.48 -4.27
CA PRO A 187 -2.51 -9.44 -3.17
C PRO A 187 -3.95 -9.61 -2.68
N ALA A 188 -4.81 -8.61 -2.85
CA ALA A 188 -6.21 -8.66 -2.45
C ALA A 188 -7.02 -9.61 -3.34
N LEU A 189 -6.86 -9.49 -4.67
CA LEU A 189 -7.44 -10.45 -5.62
C LEU A 189 -6.95 -11.87 -5.34
N TRP A 190 -5.64 -12.04 -5.16
CA TRP A 190 -5.05 -13.36 -4.90
C TRP A 190 -5.59 -13.99 -3.61
N HIS A 191 -5.82 -13.17 -2.59
CA HIS A 191 -6.43 -13.60 -1.33
C HIS A 191 -7.89 -14.03 -1.51
N ALA A 192 -8.68 -13.27 -2.28
CA ALA A 192 -10.06 -13.61 -2.59
C ALA A 192 -10.14 -14.97 -3.32
N ILE A 193 -9.35 -15.14 -4.39
CA ILE A 193 -9.27 -16.40 -5.14
C ILE A 193 -8.86 -17.56 -4.22
N ALA A 194 -7.86 -17.39 -3.36
CA ALA A 194 -7.42 -18.45 -2.44
C ALA A 194 -8.44 -18.81 -1.35
N THR A 195 -9.34 -17.88 -1.01
CA THR A 195 -10.37 -18.08 0.02
C THR A 195 -11.59 -18.80 -0.54
N GLU A 196 -11.91 -18.56 -1.82
CA GLU A 196 -13.10 -19.12 -2.51
C GLU A 196 -12.73 -20.19 -3.56
N ILE A 197 -11.49 -20.69 -3.53
CA ILE A 197 -10.96 -21.62 -4.53
C ILE A 197 -11.79 -22.90 -4.67
N ASP A 198 -12.16 -23.23 -5.90
CA ASP A 198 -12.49 -24.60 -6.29
C ASP A 198 -11.20 -25.35 -6.65
N LEU A 199 -10.88 -26.40 -5.88
CA LEU A 199 -9.69 -27.23 -6.09
C LEU A 199 -9.82 -28.20 -7.28
N ASP A 200 -11.02 -28.38 -7.85
CA ASP A 200 -11.21 -29.14 -9.09
C ASP A 200 -10.99 -28.27 -10.34
N ASP A 201 -11.10 -26.95 -10.21
CA ASP A 201 -10.77 -26.01 -11.26
C ASP A 201 -9.25 -25.89 -11.40
N GLY A 202 -8.73 -26.47 -12.50
CA GLY A 202 -7.31 -26.48 -12.79
C GLY A 202 -6.70 -25.10 -13.04
N ASP A 203 -7.49 -24.10 -13.45
CA ASP A 203 -7.01 -22.74 -13.68
C ASP A 203 -6.95 -21.94 -12.38
N GLN A 204 -7.96 -22.07 -11.51
CA GLN A 204 -7.93 -21.51 -10.15
C GLN A 204 -6.77 -22.09 -9.33
N LEU A 205 -6.60 -23.41 -9.36
CA LEU A 205 -5.49 -24.06 -8.67
C LEU A 205 -4.13 -23.54 -9.16
N LYS A 206 -3.94 -23.42 -10.48
CA LYS A 206 -2.69 -22.85 -11.04
C LYS A 206 -2.50 -21.40 -10.64
N THR A 207 -3.57 -20.61 -10.63
CA THR A 207 -3.53 -19.19 -10.23
C THR A 207 -3.10 -19.03 -8.79
N VAL A 208 -3.69 -19.78 -7.86
CA VAL A 208 -3.30 -19.71 -6.44
C VAL A 208 -1.89 -20.25 -6.23
N LEU A 209 -1.50 -21.34 -6.91
CA LEU A 209 -0.13 -21.85 -6.86
C LEU A 209 0.90 -20.83 -7.38
N TRP A 210 0.56 -20.10 -8.45
CA TRP A 210 1.36 -18.99 -8.94
C TRP A 210 1.42 -17.86 -7.90
N ALA A 211 0.28 -17.46 -7.35
CA ALA A 211 0.17 -16.35 -6.40
C ALA A 211 0.99 -16.62 -5.13
N ILE A 212 0.88 -17.81 -4.51
CA ILE A 212 1.69 -18.16 -3.32
C ILE A 212 3.19 -18.21 -3.61
N SER A 213 3.61 -18.26 -4.87
CA SER A 213 5.02 -18.22 -5.25
C SER A 213 5.56 -16.79 -5.37
N GLN A 214 4.70 -15.78 -5.50
CA GLN A 214 5.12 -14.38 -5.68
C GLN A 214 5.59 -13.75 -4.36
N PRO A 215 6.59 -12.86 -4.37
CA PRO A 215 7.10 -12.20 -3.16
C PRO A 215 6.07 -11.29 -2.47
N GLU A 216 5.15 -10.69 -3.22
CA GLU A 216 4.09 -9.79 -2.74
C GLU A 216 2.90 -10.53 -2.12
N CYS A 217 2.85 -11.85 -2.26
CA CYS A 217 1.77 -12.66 -1.71
C CYS A 217 1.72 -12.49 -0.20
N ASN A 218 0.52 -12.27 0.34
CA ASN A 218 0.37 -12.10 1.77
C ASN A 218 0.34 -13.47 2.49
N PRO A 219 0.81 -13.54 3.76
CA PRO A 219 0.79 -14.76 4.55
C PRO A 219 -0.62 -15.34 4.76
N GLY A 220 -1.66 -14.50 4.78
CA GLY A 220 -3.06 -14.90 4.89
C GLY A 220 -3.54 -15.73 3.69
N THR A 221 -3.10 -15.42 2.47
CA THR A 221 -3.42 -16.12 1.23
C THR A 221 -2.87 -17.54 1.25
N LEU A 222 -1.63 -17.72 1.70
CA LEU A 222 -1.07 -19.06 1.90
C LEU A 222 -1.89 -19.84 2.93
N ALA A 223 -2.21 -19.24 4.07
CA ALA A 223 -2.98 -19.90 5.12
C ALA A 223 -4.40 -20.29 4.64
N ALA A 224 -5.08 -19.42 3.89
CA ALA A 224 -6.39 -19.70 3.30
C ALA A 224 -6.32 -20.91 2.35
N PHE A 225 -5.36 -20.91 1.43
CA PHE A 225 -5.15 -22.01 0.48
C PHE A 225 -4.86 -23.35 1.17
N LEU A 226 -3.92 -23.37 2.13
CA LEU A 226 -3.61 -24.60 2.86
C LEU A 226 -4.81 -25.09 3.68
N SER A 227 -5.59 -24.18 4.27
CA SER A 227 -6.83 -24.53 4.96
C SER A 227 -7.87 -25.14 4.02
N ALA A 228 -8.04 -24.60 2.80
CA ALA A 228 -8.95 -25.18 1.79
C ALA A 228 -8.52 -26.59 1.37
N ILE A 229 -7.22 -26.81 1.12
CA ILE A 229 -6.67 -28.13 0.78
C ILE A 229 -6.91 -29.15 1.89
N VAL A 230 -6.64 -28.78 3.15
CA VAL A 230 -6.81 -29.70 4.27
C VAL A 230 -8.28 -30.00 4.51
N SER A 231 -9.14 -28.99 4.43
CA SER A 231 -10.58 -29.14 4.69
C SER A 231 -11.28 -29.99 3.63
N SER A 232 -10.86 -29.88 2.37
CA SER A 232 -11.38 -30.68 1.25
C SER A 232 -10.88 -32.12 1.23
N ARG A 233 -9.82 -32.45 1.99
CA ARG A 233 -9.14 -33.76 1.99
C ARG A 233 -8.62 -34.20 0.62
N LYS A 234 -8.44 -33.28 -0.32
CA LYS A 234 -7.97 -33.56 -1.69
C LYS A 234 -6.45 -33.65 -1.84
N LEU A 235 -5.70 -33.41 -0.77
CA LEU A 235 -4.23 -33.36 -0.80
C LEU A 235 -3.57 -34.60 -1.44
N PRO A 236 -3.97 -35.86 -1.13
CA PRO A 236 -3.38 -37.03 -1.78
C PRO A 236 -3.63 -37.08 -3.29
N GLU A 237 -4.83 -36.71 -3.73
CA GLU A 237 -5.19 -36.68 -5.15
C GLU A 237 -4.40 -35.62 -5.91
N LEU A 238 -4.31 -34.42 -5.35
CA LEU A 238 -3.56 -33.30 -5.93
C LEU A 238 -2.07 -33.64 -6.07
N VAL A 239 -1.47 -34.32 -5.09
CA VAL A 239 -0.08 -34.77 -5.20
C VAL A 239 0.09 -35.88 -6.24
N LYS A 240 -0.85 -36.82 -6.36
CA LYS A 240 -0.83 -37.82 -7.44
C LYS A 240 -0.88 -37.13 -8.81
N LYS A 241 -1.76 -36.14 -8.98
CA LYS A 241 -1.85 -35.32 -10.20
C LYS A 241 -0.55 -34.55 -10.48
N ASP A 242 0.05 -33.92 -9.48
CA ASP A 242 1.32 -33.19 -9.59
C ASP A 242 2.48 -34.09 -10.05
N ARG A 243 2.58 -35.30 -9.49
CA ARG A 243 3.61 -36.27 -9.90
C ARG A 243 3.39 -36.81 -11.30
N ALA A 244 2.14 -36.91 -11.75
CA ALA A 244 1.79 -37.30 -13.10
C ALA A 244 1.94 -36.17 -14.12
N SER A 245 1.93 -34.90 -13.68
CA SER A 245 1.96 -33.72 -14.53
C SER A 245 2.95 -32.65 -14.01
N PRO A 246 4.17 -32.60 -14.57
CA PRO A 246 5.21 -31.67 -14.13
C PRO A 246 4.83 -30.18 -14.20
N GLY A 247 3.82 -29.84 -15.01
CA GLY A 247 3.39 -28.45 -15.21
C GLY A 247 2.64 -27.83 -14.02
N MET A 248 2.09 -28.65 -13.12
CA MET A 248 1.38 -28.14 -11.92
C MET A 248 2.37 -27.63 -10.86
N ALA A 249 3.49 -28.33 -10.68
CA ALA A 249 4.56 -27.99 -9.74
C ALA A 249 4.08 -27.69 -8.31
N LEU A 250 2.97 -28.30 -7.88
CA LEU A 250 2.30 -28.06 -6.60
C LEU A 250 3.27 -28.29 -5.44
N SER A 251 3.95 -29.43 -5.44
CA SER A 251 4.85 -29.81 -4.34
C SER A 251 6.02 -28.84 -4.18
N LYS A 252 6.57 -28.36 -5.31
CA LYS A 252 7.68 -27.39 -5.32
C LYS A 252 7.23 -26.02 -4.82
N ARG A 253 6.05 -25.55 -5.27
CA ARG A 253 5.51 -24.23 -4.91
C ARG A 253 5.10 -24.15 -3.44
N ILE A 254 4.44 -25.20 -2.93
CA ILE A 254 4.11 -25.32 -1.49
C ILE A 254 5.39 -25.34 -0.65
N CYS A 255 6.39 -26.16 -1.01
CA CYS A 255 7.67 -26.21 -0.30
C CYS A 255 8.34 -24.83 -0.23
N LEU A 256 8.38 -24.10 -1.35
CA LEU A 256 8.97 -22.76 -1.40
C LEU A 256 8.22 -21.77 -0.51
N ALA A 257 6.89 -21.76 -0.59
CA ALA A 257 6.05 -20.86 0.20
C ALA A 257 6.21 -21.12 1.72
N LEU A 258 6.31 -22.39 2.13
CA LEU A 258 6.55 -22.77 3.52
C LEU A 258 7.96 -22.41 3.99
N LYS A 259 9.00 -22.59 3.15
CA LYS A 259 10.36 -22.13 3.48
C LYS A 259 10.42 -20.62 3.67
N ARG A 260 9.70 -19.85 2.83
CA ARG A 260 9.58 -18.40 2.99
C ARG A 260 8.85 -18.02 4.27
N TRP A 261 7.79 -18.75 4.62
CA TRP A 261 7.09 -18.58 5.89
C TRP A 261 8.05 -18.70 7.08
N ASP A 262 8.82 -19.78 7.14
CA ASP A 262 9.73 -20.03 8.26
C ASP A 262 10.91 -19.04 8.33
N ALA A 263 11.30 -18.45 7.20
CA ALA A 263 12.35 -17.42 7.14
C ALA A 263 11.91 -16.04 7.66
N GLY A 264 10.61 -15.85 7.92
CA GLY A 264 10.01 -14.55 8.23
C GLY A 264 9.64 -13.83 6.94
N TRP A 265 8.34 -13.68 6.71
CA TRP A 265 7.80 -13.07 5.48
C TRP A 265 8.10 -11.56 5.43
N PRO A 266 8.94 -11.08 4.50
CA PRO A 266 9.32 -9.67 4.45
C PRO A 266 8.17 -8.80 3.90
N GLY A 267 7.97 -7.62 4.49
CA GLY A 267 7.21 -6.52 3.86
C GLY A 267 5.69 -6.43 4.08
N ALA A 268 5.04 -7.32 4.85
CA ALA A 268 3.58 -7.27 5.00
C ALA A 268 3.14 -6.66 6.36
N PRO A 269 2.61 -5.42 6.41
CA PRO A 269 1.69 -5.05 7.47
C PRO A 269 0.47 -5.97 7.36
N TRP A 270 0.12 -6.57 8.48
CA TRP A 270 -0.63 -7.83 8.60
C TRP A 270 -1.98 -7.84 7.89
N ALA A 271 -2.21 -8.85 7.05
CA ALA A 271 -3.53 -9.48 6.94
C ALA A 271 -3.39 -10.86 7.57
N ALA A 272 -3.87 -11.00 8.80
CA ALA A 272 -3.99 -12.32 9.38
C ALA A 272 -5.11 -13.09 8.66
N PRO A 273 -5.00 -14.42 8.51
CA PRO A 273 -6.12 -15.22 8.03
C PRO A 273 -7.36 -14.94 8.88
N SER A 274 -8.52 -14.83 8.24
CA SER A 274 -9.78 -14.65 8.98
C SER A 274 -9.94 -15.77 10.02
N GLN A 275 -10.47 -15.43 11.21
CA GLN A 275 -10.57 -16.36 12.35
C GLN A 275 -11.26 -17.68 11.98
N ARG A 276 -12.16 -17.65 10.99
CA ARG A 276 -12.87 -18.82 10.45
C ARG A 276 -11.93 -19.88 9.87
N HIS A 277 -10.80 -19.47 9.29
CA HIS A 277 -9.82 -20.36 8.63
C HIS A 277 -8.64 -20.77 9.53
N ALA A 278 -8.35 -20.03 10.61
CA ALA A 278 -7.21 -20.33 11.49
C ALA A 278 -7.56 -21.38 12.57
N ALA A 279 -8.80 -21.38 13.08
CA ALA A 279 -9.18 -22.22 14.23
C ALA A 279 -9.38 -23.71 13.89
N ALA A 280 -9.65 -24.07 12.63
CA ALA A 280 -9.94 -25.45 12.23
C ALA A 280 -8.71 -26.29 11.83
N THR A 281 -7.53 -25.67 11.64
CA THR A 281 -6.51 -26.25 10.74
C THR A 281 -5.15 -26.60 11.37
N ALA A 282 -4.85 -26.12 12.58
CA ALA A 282 -3.53 -26.34 13.20
C ALA A 282 -3.23 -27.81 13.51
N THR A 283 -4.23 -28.54 14.01
CA THR A 283 -4.11 -29.96 14.34
C THR A 283 -4.18 -30.86 13.09
N SER A 284 -4.63 -30.31 11.95
CA SER A 284 -4.95 -31.10 10.75
C SER A 284 -3.89 -31.05 9.65
N TRP A 285 -3.02 -30.03 9.55
CA TRP A 285 -1.98 -30.01 8.51
C TRP A 285 -0.98 -31.16 8.63
N ALA A 286 -0.32 -31.32 9.78
CA ALA A 286 0.66 -32.39 9.98
C ALA A 286 0.01 -33.79 9.85
N ALA A 287 -1.26 -33.93 10.25
CA ALA A 287 -2.02 -35.15 10.05
C ALA A 287 -2.35 -35.41 8.57
N ALA A 288 -2.76 -34.38 7.82
CA ALA A 288 -3.06 -34.46 6.40
C ALA A 288 -1.80 -34.77 5.56
N VAL A 289 -0.65 -34.18 5.91
CA VAL A 289 0.64 -34.50 5.28
C VAL A 289 1.00 -35.95 5.54
N ARG A 290 0.98 -36.42 6.80
CA ARG A 290 1.29 -37.83 7.12
C ARG A 290 0.35 -38.82 6.42
N ALA A 291 -0.95 -38.52 6.37
CA ALA A 291 -1.93 -39.34 5.66
C ALA A 291 -1.62 -39.38 4.16
N THR A 292 -1.24 -38.24 3.59
CA THR A 292 -0.81 -38.16 2.18
C THR A 292 0.46 -38.97 1.95
N GLU A 293 1.49 -38.81 2.78
CA GLU A 293 2.75 -39.54 2.67
C GLU A 293 2.56 -41.07 2.76
N ALA A 294 1.59 -41.53 3.55
CA ALA A 294 1.26 -42.95 3.61
C ALA A 294 0.68 -43.48 2.28
N GLU A 295 -0.02 -42.65 1.50
CA GLU A 295 -0.61 -43.04 0.21
C GLU A 295 0.33 -42.84 -0.98
N VAL A 296 1.05 -41.72 -1.01
CA VAL A 296 1.86 -41.34 -2.18
C VAL A 296 3.35 -41.44 -1.92
N GLY A 297 3.79 -41.69 -0.69
CA GLY A 297 5.20 -41.63 -0.31
C GLY A 297 5.64 -40.22 0.11
N PRO A 298 6.90 -40.06 0.53
CA PRO A 298 7.37 -38.90 1.30
C PRO A 298 7.21 -37.55 0.59
N LEU A 299 7.00 -36.49 1.39
CA LEU A 299 6.92 -35.10 0.94
C LEU A 299 8.03 -34.27 1.62
N ASP A 300 8.79 -33.49 0.84
CA ASP A 300 9.85 -32.60 1.36
C ASP A 300 9.29 -31.23 1.80
N TRP A 301 8.19 -31.24 2.55
CA TRP A 301 7.53 -30.01 3.00
C TRP A 301 7.92 -29.69 4.44
N PRO A 302 8.48 -28.50 4.73
CA PRO A 302 8.78 -28.12 6.10
C PRO A 302 7.49 -27.92 6.90
N GLU A 303 7.57 -28.16 8.22
CA GLU A 303 6.44 -27.93 9.11
C GLU A 303 6.28 -26.42 9.39
N PRO A 304 5.16 -25.79 8.97
CA PRO A 304 5.02 -24.34 9.08
C PRO A 304 4.88 -23.88 10.54
N LYS A 305 5.86 -23.12 11.04
CA LYS A 305 5.84 -22.64 12.42
C LYS A 305 4.80 -21.53 12.61
N GLY A 306 3.72 -21.83 13.34
CA GLY A 306 2.75 -20.82 13.79
C GLY A 306 1.77 -20.32 12.72
N LEU A 307 1.77 -20.90 11.52
CA LEU A 307 0.85 -20.58 10.41
C LEU A 307 -0.63 -20.63 10.82
N PHE A 308 -0.98 -21.57 11.68
CA PHE A 308 -2.35 -21.81 12.13
C PHE A 308 -2.64 -21.30 13.55
N ARG A 309 -1.84 -20.38 14.09
CA ARG A 309 -2.18 -19.73 15.38
C ARG A 309 -3.32 -18.75 15.16
N ALA A 310 -4.23 -18.64 16.13
CA ALA A 310 -5.28 -17.62 16.09
C ALA A 310 -4.65 -16.22 16.17
N TRP A 311 -4.89 -15.39 15.17
CA TRP A 311 -4.37 -14.02 15.11
C TRP A 311 -5.41 -13.04 15.63
N ARG A 312 -4.93 -11.98 16.31
CA ARG A 312 -5.80 -11.02 17.01
C ARG A 312 -6.41 -9.94 16.11
N ASN A 313 -5.89 -9.75 14.91
CA ASN A 313 -6.39 -8.78 13.92
C ASN A 313 -6.50 -9.45 12.55
N PRO A 314 -7.61 -10.15 12.24
CA PRO A 314 -7.95 -10.37 10.85
C PRO A 314 -8.19 -8.99 10.23
N VAL A 315 -7.37 -8.62 9.25
CA VAL A 315 -7.79 -7.59 8.32
C VAL A 315 -8.74 -8.32 7.39
N ASP A 316 -10.03 -7.97 7.46
CA ASP A 316 -10.93 -8.34 6.37
C ASP A 316 -10.32 -7.70 5.12
N VAL A 317 -9.72 -8.54 4.28
CA VAL A 317 -9.41 -8.14 2.92
C VAL A 317 -10.79 -7.98 2.30
N GLU A 318 -11.28 -6.74 2.21
CA GLU A 318 -12.53 -6.45 1.50
C GLU A 318 -12.46 -7.17 0.14
N GLY A 319 -13.34 -8.16 -0.01
CA GLY A 319 -13.22 -9.14 -1.07
C GLY A 319 -13.48 -8.48 -2.41
N ARG A 320 -12.74 -8.90 -3.43
CA ARG A 320 -13.05 -8.56 -4.82
C ARG A 320 -14.26 -9.36 -5.31
N HIS A 321 -15.43 -9.04 -4.76
CA HIS A 321 -16.70 -9.76 -4.98
C HIS A 321 -17.24 -9.70 -6.41
N HIS A 322 -16.57 -8.96 -7.30
CA HIS A 322 -16.83 -8.94 -8.73
C HIS A 322 -16.11 -10.09 -9.46
N TRP A 323 -15.26 -10.85 -8.78
CA TRP A 323 -14.77 -12.12 -9.28
C TRP A 323 -15.76 -13.22 -8.92
N ASP A 324 -16.30 -13.91 -9.92
CA ASP A 324 -17.14 -15.09 -9.73
C ASP A 324 -16.27 -16.34 -9.82
N PRO A 325 -15.97 -17.01 -8.69
CA PRO A 325 -15.16 -18.22 -8.69
C PRO A 325 -15.87 -19.41 -9.34
N GLU A 326 -17.20 -19.44 -9.45
CA GLU A 326 -17.89 -20.53 -10.14
C GLU A 326 -17.79 -20.38 -11.66
N LEU A 327 -17.85 -19.14 -12.14
CA LEU A 327 -17.81 -18.85 -13.57
C LEU A 327 -16.39 -18.64 -14.11
N GLY A 328 -15.40 -18.43 -13.22
CA GLY A 328 -14.04 -18.10 -13.62
C GLY A 328 -13.95 -16.78 -14.38
N LEU A 329 -14.87 -15.85 -14.08
CA LEU A 329 -15.07 -14.60 -14.82
C LEU A 329 -15.34 -13.45 -13.84
N MET A 330 -15.16 -12.22 -14.34
CA MET A 330 -15.63 -11.06 -13.59
C MET A 330 -17.14 -10.91 -13.75
N HIS A 331 -17.88 -11.18 -12.69
CA HIS A 331 -19.29 -10.90 -12.58
C HIS A 331 -19.67 -10.66 -11.11
N PRO A 332 -20.42 -9.61 -10.75
CA PRO A 332 -20.97 -8.55 -11.61
C PRO A 332 -19.93 -7.50 -12.05
N ARG A 333 -20.35 -6.47 -12.81
CA ARG A 333 -19.47 -5.35 -13.21
C ARG A 333 -18.71 -4.79 -11.99
N PRO A 334 -17.37 -4.61 -12.07
CA PRO A 334 -16.59 -4.00 -11.01
C PRO A 334 -17.14 -2.62 -10.63
N ARG A 335 -17.25 -2.35 -9.33
CA ARG A 335 -17.60 -1.02 -8.81
C ARG A 335 -16.36 -0.39 -8.20
N GLU A 336 -16.18 0.90 -8.44
CA GLU A 336 -15.01 1.62 -7.93
C GLU A 336 -14.90 1.57 -6.40
N THR A 337 -16.04 1.60 -5.70
CA THR A 337 -16.13 1.50 -4.23
C THR A 337 -15.59 0.19 -3.66
N ASP A 338 -15.48 -0.86 -4.49
CA ASP A 338 -14.96 -2.17 -4.06
C ASP A 338 -13.43 -2.22 -4.09
N PHE A 339 -12.78 -1.16 -4.59
CA PHE A 339 -11.33 -1.06 -4.76
C PHE A 339 -10.79 0.15 -4.00
N VAL A 340 -11.47 1.28 -4.14
CA VAL A 340 -11.01 2.57 -3.64
C VAL A 340 -11.81 2.95 -2.39
N THR A 341 -11.16 2.92 -1.23
CA THR A 341 -11.78 3.41 0.00
C THR A 341 -11.78 4.94 0.01
N TYR A 342 -12.96 5.52 -0.12
CA TYR A 342 -13.17 6.95 0.10
C TYR A 342 -13.25 7.23 1.60
N LYS A 343 -12.55 8.26 2.07
CA LYS A 343 -12.37 8.56 3.50
C LYS A 343 -13.66 8.99 4.24
N ASP A 344 -14.81 8.94 3.57
CA ASP A 344 -16.13 9.30 4.11
C ASP A 344 -16.90 8.10 4.69
N ASP A 345 -16.41 6.86 4.52
CA ASP A 345 -17.11 5.63 4.94
C ASP A 345 -16.51 4.93 6.19
N ALA A 346 -15.68 5.61 6.98
CA ALA A 346 -15.06 5.07 8.21
C ALA A 346 -15.58 5.72 9.51
#